data_AF-A0A5K1BAE4-F1
#
_entry.id   AF-A0A5K1BAE4-F1
#
_cell.length_a   1.000
_cell.length_b   1.000
_cell.length_c   1.000
_cell.angle_alpha   90.00
_cell.angle_beta   90.00
_cell.angle_gamma   90.00
#
_symmetry.space_group_name_H-M   'P 1'
#
loop_
_entity.id
_entity.type
_entity.pdbx_description
1 polymer ?
#
loop_
_entity_poly.entity_id
_entity_poly.type
_entity_poly.pdbx_seq_one_letter_code
_entity_poly.pdbx_strand_id
1 'polypeptide(L)'
;YETPTRLRVKITDSDRPRWEVPQEIIPRGTQKPFIHGGRRLLGSSTAPPPEGGKFSVPDSDLVFTYTTNPFNFFITRRSSTETLFDTRTGTNNDPDGSVAGLVFKDQFLSISTSLPAGSSSIYGLGEHTLRSFRLGGNDYLTLTMWNEDIGSSAVGLNLYGTHPFYMDLRAPSGKAHGVLLLNSNGMDVIYRPSQITYKIDGGILDFYFFAGDTPAAVVQQYTELIGRPAPMPYWSFGTDLTSLLLFFLTFWNLFFLTEHVCKSGFHQCRYGYKNVEDLEGVVDGYAKAGIPLEVMWTDIDYMDQFRDFTLDPVNFPLNKMKSFTDRLHQNGQKYVLIVDP
;
A
#
# COMPACT_ATOMS: atom_id res chain seq x y z
N TYR A 1 12.76 -10.25 14.79
CA TYR A 1 11.35 -10.40 15.19
C TYR A 1 10.91 -9.12 15.86
N GLU A 2 9.92 -8.43 15.29
CA GLU A 2 9.31 -7.27 15.94
C GLU A 2 8.08 -7.68 16.77
N THR A 3 7.32 -8.65 16.25
CA THR A 3 6.22 -9.31 16.96
C THR A 3 6.27 -10.82 16.66
N PRO A 4 5.44 -11.65 17.33
CA PRO A 4 5.31 -13.07 16.97
C PRO A 4 4.89 -13.32 15.52
N THR A 5 4.21 -12.38 14.88
CA THR A 5 3.70 -12.50 13.51
C THR A 5 4.47 -11.66 12.49
N ARG A 6 5.40 -10.79 12.95
CA ARG A 6 6.17 -9.88 12.10
C ARG A 6 7.67 -10.07 12.24
N LEU A 7 8.31 -10.47 11.14
CA LEU A 7 9.77 -10.57 11.02
C LEU A 7 10.30 -9.41 10.16
N ARG A 8 11.45 -8.84 10.54
CA ARG A 8 12.16 -7.82 9.79
C ARG A 8 13.54 -8.32 9.43
N VAL A 9 13.94 -8.14 8.17
CA VAL A 9 15.28 -8.45 7.65
C VAL A 9 15.84 -7.20 7.01
N LYS A 10 16.90 -6.66 7.60
CA LYS A 10 17.54 -5.41 7.18
C LYS A 10 18.98 -5.68 6.75
N ILE A 11 19.33 -5.30 5.52
CA ILE A 11 20.68 -5.42 4.96
C ILE A 11 21.19 -4.01 4.66
N THR A 12 22.29 -3.64 5.31
CA THR A 12 22.95 -2.33 5.16
C THR A 12 24.43 -2.51 4.86
N ASP A 13 25.03 -1.43 4.38
CA ASP A 13 26.48 -1.28 4.38
C ASP A 13 26.99 -1.23 5.84
N SER A 14 28.05 -1.97 6.15
CA SER A 14 28.62 -2.05 7.51
C SER A 14 29.45 -0.83 7.87
N ASP A 15 30.01 -0.16 6.86
CA ASP A 15 31.05 0.84 7.04
C ASP A 15 30.50 2.26 6.92
N ARG A 16 29.42 2.43 6.14
CA ARG A 16 28.78 3.73 5.91
C ARG A 16 27.26 3.67 6.04
N PRO A 17 26.63 4.67 6.67
CA PRO A 17 25.18 4.80 6.64
C PRO A 17 24.72 5.06 5.19
N ARG A 18 23.61 4.44 4.82
CA ARG A 18 22.91 4.68 3.55
C ARG A 18 21.55 5.30 3.83
N TRP A 19 20.92 5.86 2.81
CA TRP A 19 19.57 6.40 2.92
C TRP A 19 18.60 5.32 3.44
N GLU A 20 17.79 5.70 4.43
CA GLU A 20 16.68 4.92 4.96
C GLU A 20 15.47 5.85 5.12
N VAL A 21 14.26 5.32 4.89
CA VAL A 21 13.02 6.08 5.12
C VAL A 21 13.02 6.59 6.58
N PRO A 22 12.94 7.91 6.83
CA PRO A 22 13.03 8.46 8.18
C PRO A 22 11.97 7.90 9.14
N GLN A 23 12.34 7.79 10.41
CA GLN A 23 11.44 7.34 11.49
C GLN A 23 10.36 8.39 11.82
N GLU A 24 10.62 9.66 11.53
CA GLU A 24 9.64 10.74 11.70
C GLU A 24 8.49 10.66 10.67
N ILE A 25 8.76 10.12 9.48
CA ILE A 25 7.74 9.94 8.43
C ILE A 25 6.93 8.67 8.68
N ILE A 26 7.60 7.55 8.96
CA ILE A 26 6.95 6.29 9.33
C ILE A 26 7.49 5.86 10.69
N PRO A 27 6.81 6.20 11.79
CA PRO A 27 7.23 5.81 13.14
C PRO A 27 7.24 4.30 13.30
N ARG A 28 8.44 3.74 13.44
CA ARG A 28 8.63 2.32 13.75
C ARG A 28 9.18 2.28 15.15
N GLY A 29 8.49 1.56 16.05
CA GLY A 29 8.86 1.47 17.45
C GLY A 29 10.38 1.29 17.59
N THR A 30 11.01 2.02 18.51
CA THR A 30 12.44 1.86 18.80
C THR A 30 12.70 0.37 18.97
N GLN A 31 13.67 -0.17 18.22
CA GLN A 31 14.04 -1.57 18.23
C GLN A 31 14.38 -2.01 19.66
N LYS A 32 13.36 -2.34 20.45
CA LYS A 32 13.52 -3.20 21.61
C LYS A 32 13.57 -4.58 20.98
N PRO A 33 14.75 -5.23 20.90
CA PRO A 33 14.76 -6.62 20.48
C PRO A 33 13.75 -7.35 21.36
N PHE A 34 12.86 -8.14 20.76
CA PHE A 34 12.00 -9.04 21.52
C PHE A 34 12.93 -9.98 22.31
N ILE A 35 13.17 -9.69 23.59
CA ILE A 35 13.99 -10.50 24.48
C ILE A 35 13.06 -11.54 25.10
N HIS A 36 13.05 -12.75 24.54
CA HIS A 36 12.62 -13.94 25.26
C HIS A 36 13.88 -14.63 25.80
N GLY A 37 14.09 -14.58 27.13
CA GLY A 37 15.15 -15.35 27.80
C GLY A 37 16.57 -14.75 27.79
N GLY A 38 16.73 -13.43 27.91
CA GLY A 38 18.01 -12.80 28.30
C GLY A 38 19.20 -12.93 27.32
N ARG A 39 19.01 -13.50 26.12
CA ARG A 39 20.07 -13.62 25.12
C ARG A 39 20.04 -12.44 24.16
N ARG A 40 20.89 -11.45 24.42
CA ARG A 40 21.37 -10.48 23.42
C ARG A 40 22.19 -11.27 22.39
N LEU A 41 21.55 -11.85 21.37
CA LEU A 41 22.26 -12.41 20.22
C LEU A 41 22.62 -11.29 19.25
N LEU A 42 23.41 -10.32 19.72
CA LEU A 42 24.36 -9.68 18.83
C LEU A 42 25.41 -10.74 18.56
N GLY A 43 25.33 -11.39 17.40
CA GLY A 43 26.43 -12.21 16.90
C GLY A 43 27.61 -11.31 16.53
N SER A 44 28.26 -10.69 17.51
CA SER A 44 29.70 -10.46 17.45
C SER A 44 30.35 -11.81 17.81
N SER A 45 30.20 -12.77 16.90
CA SER A 45 30.99 -13.99 16.92
C SER A 45 32.20 -13.70 16.06
N THR A 46 33.37 -13.63 16.68
CA THR A 46 34.67 -13.62 15.99
C THR A 46 35.02 -14.98 15.39
N ALA A 47 34.13 -15.97 15.49
CA ALA A 47 34.23 -17.24 14.76
C ALA A 47 33.35 -17.19 13.49
N PRO A 48 33.84 -17.67 12.34
CA PRO A 48 33.05 -17.73 11.12
C PRO A 48 31.74 -18.49 11.42
N PRO A 49 30.58 -18.01 10.96
CA PRO A 49 29.35 -18.75 11.17
C PRO A 49 29.48 -20.14 10.55
N PRO A 50 28.86 -21.19 11.12
CA PRO A 50 28.67 -22.43 10.37
C PRO A 50 28.05 -22.12 9.00
N GLU A 51 28.18 -23.01 8.01
CA GLU A 51 27.78 -22.83 6.59
C GLU A 51 26.37 -22.25 6.37
N GLY A 52 25.54 -22.21 7.42
CA GLY A 52 24.40 -21.33 7.56
C GLY A 52 23.94 -21.22 9.02
N GLY A 53 22.84 -20.54 9.26
CA GLY A 53 22.20 -20.48 10.56
C GLY A 53 20.68 -20.38 10.48
N LYS A 54 20.02 -20.80 11.56
CA LYS A 54 18.55 -20.79 11.70
C LYS A 54 18.16 -20.01 12.95
N PHE A 55 17.28 -19.03 12.79
CA PHE A 55 16.76 -18.20 13.86
C PHE A 55 15.24 -18.37 13.95
N SER A 56 14.74 -18.60 15.16
CA SER A 56 13.31 -18.71 15.44
C SER A 56 13.02 -18.33 16.89
N VAL A 57 11.86 -17.75 17.16
CA VAL A 57 11.36 -17.49 18.53
C VAL A 57 10.19 -18.43 18.84
N PRO A 58 10.01 -18.90 20.11
CA PRO A 58 9.02 -19.92 20.45
C PRO A 58 7.59 -19.57 20.01
N ASP A 59 7.19 -18.31 20.19
CA ASP A 59 5.81 -17.86 19.93
C ASP A 59 5.56 -17.47 18.47
N SER A 60 6.56 -17.58 17.58
CA SER A 60 6.42 -17.21 16.17
C SER A 60 6.35 -18.43 15.26
N ASP A 61 5.41 -18.38 14.33
CA ASP A 61 5.34 -19.29 13.19
C ASP A 61 6.42 -18.98 12.14
N LEU A 62 7.02 -17.77 12.15
CA LEU A 62 8.06 -17.40 11.20
C LEU A 62 9.43 -17.96 11.62
N VAL A 63 10.11 -18.61 10.69
CA VAL A 63 11.45 -19.18 10.88
C VAL A 63 12.37 -18.60 9.81
N PHE A 64 13.43 -17.91 10.24
CA PHE A 64 14.44 -17.35 9.35
C PHE A 64 15.63 -18.29 9.24
N THR A 65 16.09 -18.56 8.02
CA THR A 65 17.29 -19.37 7.77
C THR A 65 18.17 -18.66 6.75
N TYR A 66 19.50 -18.74 6.90
CA TYR A 66 20.46 -18.14 5.98
C TYR A 66 21.66 -19.06 5.75
N THR A 67 22.32 -18.89 4.60
CA THR A 67 23.62 -19.48 4.24
C THR A 67 24.65 -18.36 4.15
N THR A 68 25.94 -18.66 4.37
CA THR A 68 27.00 -17.65 4.36
C THR A 68 27.72 -17.52 3.03
N ASN A 69 27.89 -18.62 2.29
CA ASN A 69 28.63 -18.62 1.01
C ASN A 69 28.07 -19.62 -0.03
N PRO A 70 27.40 -19.14 -1.11
CA PRO A 70 26.95 -17.76 -1.29
C PRO A 70 25.96 -17.35 -0.19
N PHE A 71 25.80 -16.04 0.04
CA PHE A 71 24.80 -15.54 0.97
C PHE A 71 23.40 -15.66 0.37
N ASN A 72 22.52 -16.34 1.09
CA ASN A 72 21.11 -16.46 0.77
C ASN A 72 20.32 -16.49 2.07
N PHE A 73 19.05 -16.11 2.04
CA PHE A 73 18.14 -16.37 3.15
C PHE A 73 16.78 -16.81 2.64
N PHE A 74 16.07 -17.51 3.51
CA PHE A 74 14.70 -17.91 3.26
C PHE A 74 13.91 -17.95 4.56
N ILE A 75 12.59 -17.75 4.44
CA ILE A 75 11.67 -17.66 5.55
C ILE A 75 10.59 -18.72 5.37
N THR A 76 10.39 -19.55 6.38
CA THR A 76 9.38 -20.60 6.37
C THR A 76 8.38 -20.46 7.52
N ARG A 77 7.23 -21.10 7.38
CA ARG A 77 6.31 -21.34 8.48
C ARG A 77 6.75 -22.56 9.28
N ARG A 78 6.80 -22.44 10.60
CA ARG A 78 7.10 -23.54 11.53
C ARG A 78 6.01 -24.62 11.45
N SER A 79 4.76 -24.18 11.35
CA SER A 79 3.57 -25.03 11.38
C SER A 79 3.44 -25.93 10.17
N SER A 80 3.79 -25.44 8.97
CA SER A 80 3.59 -26.17 7.70
C SER A 80 4.88 -26.45 6.93
N THR A 81 6.03 -25.92 7.36
CA THR A 81 7.30 -25.89 6.61
C THR A 81 7.23 -25.15 5.26
N GLU A 82 6.10 -24.49 4.97
CA GLU A 82 5.91 -23.72 3.75
C GLU A 82 6.88 -22.54 3.67
N THR A 83 7.58 -22.41 2.55
CA THR A 83 8.47 -21.27 2.28
C THR A 83 7.70 -20.07 1.78
N LEU A 84 7.86 -18.94 2.47
CA LEU A 84 7.21 -17.67 2.19
C LEU A 84 8.08 -16.78 1.29
N PHE A 85 9.38 -16.77 1.53
CA PHE A 85 10.36 -15.97 0.79
C PHE A 85 11.66 -16.76 0.67
N ASP A 86 12.26 -16.84 -0.51
CA ASP A 86 13.41 -17.71 -0.77
C ASP A 86 14.38 -17.11 -1.80
N THR A 87 15.52 -16.60 -1.32
CA THR A 87 16.54 -15.96 -2.15
C THR A 87 17.60 -16.94 -2.67
N ARG A 88 17.36 -18.26 -2.57
CA ARG A 88 18.29 -19.28 -3.09
C ARG A 88 18.21 -19.41 -4.61
N THR A 89 17.08 -19.04 -5.19
CA THR A 89 16.82 -19.15 -6.62
C THR A 89 17.03 -17.80 -7.30
N GLY A 90 18.19 -17.62 -7.91
CA GLY A 90 18.31 -16.86 -9.15
C GLY A 90 18.98 -17.79 -10.14
N THR A 91 18.36 -18.02 -11.29
CA THR A 91 18.96 -18.93 -12.29
C THR A 91 19.92 -18.13 -13.16
N ASN A 92 21.07 -18.72 -13.51
CA ASN A 92 22.02 -18.14 -14.48
C ASN A 92 21.46 -18.05 -15.92
N ASN A 93 20.15 -18.32 -16.10
CA ASN A 93 19.45 -18.39 -17.38
C ASN A 93 18.30 -17.38 -17.47
N ASP A 94 18.23 -16.37 -16.61
CA ASP A 94 17.22 -15.32 -16.77
C ASP A 94 17.56 -14.44 -18.00
N PRO A 95 16.69 -14.39 -19.02
CA PRO A 95 16.92 -13.59 -20.22
C PRO A 95 16.99 -12.08 -19.96
N ASP A 96 16.58 -11.61 -18.78
CA ASP A 96 16.65 -10.19 -18.35
C ASP A 96 17.83 -9.91 -17.38
N GLY A 97 18.81 -10.83 -17.33
CA GLY A 97 20.05 -10.63 -16.58
C GLY A 97 19.91 -10.69 -15.06
N SER A 98 18.88 -11.35 -14.52
CA SER A 98 18.79 -11.58 -13.07
C SER A 98 19.99 -12.41 -12.61
N VAL A 99 20.88 -11.81 -11.85
CA VAL A 99 22.05 -12.50 -11.30
C VAL A 99 21.57 -13.45 -10.21
N ALA A 100 22.08 -14.68 -10.22
CA ALA A 100 21.92 -15.57 -9.08
C ALA A 100 22.50 -14.94 -7.82
N GLY A 101 21.63 -14.48 -6.90
CA GLY A 101 22.03 -13.99 -5.58
C GLY A 101 21.73 -12.51 -5.33
N LEU A 102 22.30 -12.00 -4.24
CA LEU A 102 22.16 -10.62 -3.78
C LEU A 102 23.22 -9.73 -4.45
N VAL A 103 22.78 -8.69 -5.16
CA VAL A 103 23.66 -7.60 -5.62
C VAL A 103 23.44 -6.40 -4.72
N PHE A 104 24.51 -5.85 -4.14
CA PHE A 104 24.45 -4.69 -3.24
C PHE A 104 25.50 -3.65 -3.67
N LYS A 105 25.17 -2.82 -4.66
CA LYS A 105 25.99 -1.70 -5.14
C LYS A 105 25.37 -0.36 -4.72
N ASP A 106 26.12 0.72 -4.92
CA ASP A 106 25.70 2.04 -4.47
C ASP A 106 24.38 2.54 -5.08
N GLN A 107 24.19 2.30 -6.37
CA GLN A 107 22.97 2.68 -7.12
C GLN A 107 22.33 1.48 -7.82
N PHE A 108 22.58 0.28 -7.33
CA PHE A 108 21.95 -0.93 -7.86
C PHE A 108 21.90 -2.01 -6.78
N LEU A 109 20.73 -2.18 -6.20
CA LEU A 109 20.41 -3.29 -5.32
C LEU A 109 19.55 -4.27 -6.10
N SER A 110 19.87 -5.56 -6.04
CA SER A 110 19.03 -6.59 -6.64
C SER A 110 18.92 -7.81 -5.74
N ILE A 111 17.69 -8.29 -5.58
CA ILE A 111 17.38 -9.49 -4.82
C ILE A 111 16.15 -10.15 -5.40
N SER A 112 16.15 -11.47 -5.46
CA SER A 112 15.04 -12.27 -5.98
C SER A 112 14.50 -13.21 -4.90
N THR A 113 13.22 -13.54 -5.01
CA THR A 113 12.59 -14.64 -4.27
C THR A 113 11.92 -15.59 -5.25
N SER A 114 12.04 -16.91 -5.05
CA SER A 114 11.17 -17.85 -5.76
C SER A 114 9.74 -17.78 -5.24
N LEU A 115 8.81 -18.11 -6.14
CA LEU A 115 7.41 -18.37 -5.86
C LEU A 115 7.10 -19.83 -6.22
N PRO A 116 6.36 -20.56 -5.38
CA PRO A 116 5.92 -21.91 -5.70
C PRO A 116 4.87 -21.90 -6.82
N ALA A 117 5.26 -22.43 -7.98
CA ALA A 117 4.44 -22.48 -9.19
C ALA A 117 3.05 -23.09 -8.91
N GLY A 118 2.00 -22.41 -9.38
CA GLY A 118 0.61 -22.87 -9.26
C GLY A 118 -0.03 -22.73 -7.87
N SER A 119 0.72 -22.31 -6.85
CA SER A 119 0.18 -22.12 -5.49
C SER A 119 0.19 -20.68 -4.99
N SER A 120 1.05 -19.81 -5.55
CA SER A 120 1.09 -18.38 -5.22
C SER A 120 0.10 -17.53 -6.02
N SER A 121 -0.57 -16.62 -5.33
CA SER A 121 -1.41 -15.58 -5.92
C SER A 121 -1.03 -14.23 -5.32
N ILE A 122 -0.41 -13.39 -6.13
CA ILE A 122 0.19 -12.12 -5.68
C ILE A 122 -0.77 -10.95 -5.95
N TYR A 123 -0.85 -10.03 -4.99
CA TYR A 123 -1.65 -8.80 -5.03
C TYR A 123 -0.85 -7.63 -4.43
N GLY A 124 -0.98 -6.41 -4.96
CA GLY A 124 -0.29 -5.21 -4.45
C GLY A 124 0.70 -4.64 -5.45
N LEU A 125 1.86 -4.18 -4.98
CA LEU A 125 2.91 -3.53 -5.77
C LEU A 125 2.42 -2.33 -6.59
N GLY A 126 1.57 -1.50 -5.99
CA GLY A 126 1.00 -0.32 -6.66
C GLY A 126 1.93 0.89 -6.67
N GLU A 127 1.58 1.97 -7.37
CA GLU A 127 0.32 2.20 -8.06
C GLU A 127 0.40 1.94 -9.58
N HIS A 128 -0.46 1.04 -10.08
CA HIS A 128 -0.59 0.72 -11.51
C HIS A 128 -2.04 0.42 -11.84
N THR A 129 -2.50 0.90 -12.99
CA THR A 129 -3.75 0.40 -13.58
C THR A 129 -3.47 -0.92 -14.28
N LEU A 130 -4.05 -2.00 -13.76
CA LEU A 130 -3.94 -3.35 -14.30
C LEU A 130 -5.31 -3.91 -14.67
N ARG A 131 -5.34 -4.86 -15.61
CA ARG A 131 -6.57 -5.52 -16.07
C ARG A 131 -7.12 -6.56 -15.08
N SER A 132 -6.35 -6.91 -14.07
CA SER A 132 -6.67 -7.92 -13.06
C SER A 132 -6.12 -7.47 -11.72
N PHE A 133 -6.85 -7.78 -10.65
CA PHE A 133 -6.39 -7.55 -9.28
C PHE A 133 -5.26 -8.51 -8.88
N ARG A 134 -5.36 -9.78 -9.31
CA ARG A 134 -4.25 -10.73 -9.16
C ARG A 134 -3.18 -10.39 -10.19
N LEU A 135 -1.94 -10.22 -9.73
CA LEU A 135 -0.81 -9.89 -10.59
C LEU A 135 -0.45 -11.03 -11.54
N GLY A 136 -0.17 -10.62 -12.77
CA GLY A 136 0.51 -11.38 -13.82
C GLY A 136 -0.18 -12.63 -14.35
N GLY A 137 -1.15 -13.27 -13.69
CA GLY A 137 -1.72 -14.53 -14.18
C GLY A 137 -0.61 -15.55 -14.51
N ASN A 138 -0.45 -15.91 -15.79
CA ASN A 138 0.67 -16.73 -16.31
C ASN A 138 1.78 -15.91 -17.01
N ASP A 139 1.60 -14.60 -17.12
CA ASP A 139 2.46 -13.69 -17.87
C ASP A 139 3.54 -13.03 -16.99
N TYR A 140 4.56 -12.55 -17.68
CA TYR A 140 5.63 -11.72 -17.15
C TYR A 140 5.16 -10.26 -17.00
N LEU A 141 5.56 -9.59 -15.92
CA LEU A 141 5.24 -8.18 -15.69
C LEU A 141 6.41 -7.45 -15.03
N THR A 142 6.77 -6.28 -15.55
CA THR A 142 7.63 -5.32 -14.86
C THR A 142 6.76 -4.23 -14.26
N LEU A 143 6.86 -4.03 -12.94
CA LEU A 143 6.16 -2.99 -12.18
C LEU A 143 7.18 -1.95 -11.73
N THR A 144 7.32 -0.89 -12.52
CA THR A 144 8.15 0.27 -12.15
C THR A 144 7.46 1.05 -11.04
N MET A 145 8.20 1.45 -10.01
CA MET A 145 7.68 2.17 -8.84
C MET A 145 8.44 3.49 -8.73
N TRP A 146 7.80 4.54 -9.23
CA TRP A 146 8.27 5.92 -9.23
C TRP A 146 7.05 6.82 -9.36
N ASN A 147 6.85 7.73 -8.40
CA ASN A 147 5.68 8.60 -8.41
C ASN A 147 5.77 9.57 -9.58
N GLU A 148 4.83 9.49 -10.50
CA GLU A 148 4.80 10.28 -11.74
C GLU A 148 3.37 10.76 -12.02
N ASP A 149 3.24 11.99 -12.55
CA ASP A 149 1.97 12.53 -13.01
C ASP A 149 1.58 11.91 -14.37
N ILE A 150 1.08 10.68 -14.31
CA ILE A 150 0.55 9.93 -15.45
C ILE A 150 -0.90 9.58 -15.17
N GLY A 151 -1.79 9.93 -16.10
CA GLY A 151 -3.20 9.58 -16.02
C GLY A 151 -3.43 8.07 -15.88
N SER A 152 -4.25 7.66 -14.91
CA SER A 152 -4.52 6.25 -14.58
C SER A 152 -5.20 5.44 -15.71
N SER A 153 -5.62 6.08 -16.81
CA SER A 153 -6.05 5.38 -18.02
C SER A 153 -4.88 4.67 -18.74
N ALA A 154 -3.64 5.03 -18.45
CA ALA A 154 -2.44 4.38 -18.97
C ALA A 154 -2.17 3.05 -18.25
N VAL A 155 -2.61 1.95 -18.86
CA VAL A 155 -2.47 0.60 -18.30
C VAL A 155 -1.00 0.17 -18.28
N GLY A 156 -0.53 -0.30 -17.12
CA GLY A 156 0.81 -0.88 -16.95
C GLY A 156 1.96 0.09 -16.74
N LEU A 157 1.70 1.40 -16.64
CA LEU A 157 2.70 2.40 -16.26
C LEU A 157 2.68 2.66 -14.75
N ASN A 158 3.79 3.16 -14.21
CA ASN A 158 3.84 3.76 -12.88
C ASN A 158 2.97 5.03 -12.82
N LEU A 159 2.32 5.26 -11.68
CA LEU A 159 1.38 6.37 -11.49
C LEU A 159 1.79 7.23 -10.29
N TYR A 160 0.83 7.83 -9.59
CA TYR A 160 1.03 8.84 -8.57
C TYR A 160 1.64 8.29 -7.26
N GLY A 161 1.39 7.01 -6.95
CA GLY A 161 1.81 6.37 -5.71
C GLY A 161 2.82 5.23 -5.88
N THR A 162 3.61 5.01 -4.82
CA THR A 162 4.56 3.89 -4.70
C THR A 162 4.27 3.11 -3.41
N HIS A 163 3.85 1.86 -3.56
CA HIS A 163 3.48 0.95 -2.48
C HIS A 163 4.19 -0.39 -2.65
N PRO A 164 5.46 -0.51 -2.22
CA PRO A 164 6.31 -1.71 -2.35
C PRO A 164 5.92 -2.83 -1.37
N PHE A 165 4.62 -3.10 -1.29
CA PHE A 165 3.98 -4.14 -0.50
C PHE A 165 3.23 -5.10 -1.42
N TYR A 166 3.41 -6.40 -1.22
CA TYR A 166 2.55 -7.41 -1.82
C TYR A 166 2.01 -8.38 -0.77
N MET A 167 0.85 -8.94 -1.08
CA MET A 167 0.28 -10.09 -0.39
C MET A 167 0.36 -11.31 -1.30
N ASP A 168 0.80 -12.44 -0.77
CA ASP A 168 0.75 -13.74 -1.43
C ASP A 168 -0.24 -14.65 -0.70
N LEU A 169 -1.31 -15.03 -1.42
CA LEU A 169 -2.32 -15.98 -0.98
C LEU A 169 -1.99 -17.37 -1.52
N ARG A 170 -1.81 -18.33 -0.61
CA ARG A 170 -1.34 -19.68 -0.92
C ARG A 170 -2.49 -20.68 -1.06
N ALA A 171 -2.52 -21.38 -2.19
CA ALA A 171 -3.39 -22.52 -2.43
C ALA A 171 -2.66 -23.84 -2.12
N PRO A 172 -3.36 -24.90 -1.66
CA PRO A 172 -4.77 -24.96 -1.30
C PRO A 172 -5.07 -24.51 0.14
N SER A 173 -4.05 -24.12 0.92
CA SER A 173 -4.20 -23.86 2.36
C SER A 173 -5.07 -22.64 2.69
N GLY A 174 -5.18 -21.68 1.76
CA GLY A 174 -5.87 -20.40 1.96
C GLY A 174 -5.10 -19.43 2.88
N LYS A 175 -3.91 -19.81 3.36
CA LYS A 175 -3.08 -18.95 4.20
C LYS A 175 -2.48 -17.83 3.36
N ALA A 176 -2.30 -16.65 3.97
CA ALA A 176 -1.73 -15.50 3.32
C ALA A 176 -0.47 -15.01 4.04
N HIS A 177 0.45 -14.38 3.32
CA HIS A 177 1.49 -13.58 3.96
C HIS A 177 1.71 -12.29 3.19
N GLY A 178 2.25 -11.29 3.88
CA GLY A 178 2.62 -10.02 3.28
C GLY A 178 4.13 -9.84 3.26
N VAL A 179 4.63 -9.17 2.24
CA VAL A 179 6.02 -8.73 2.15
C VAL A 179 6.02 -7.24 1.81
N LEU A 180 6.64 -6.44 2.66
CA LEU A 180 6.91 -5.02 2.43
C LEU A 180 8.42 -4.84 2.27
N LEU A 181 8.85 -4.15 1.22
CA LEU A 181 10.17 -3.57 1.14
C LEU A 181 10.08 -2.09 1.54
N LEU A 182 10.57 -1.72 2.71
CA LEU A 182 10.55 -0.34 3.17
C LEU A 182 11.70 0.45 2.55
N ASN A 183 11.53 0.85 1.29
CA ASN A 183 12.46 1.65 0.52
C ASN A 183 11.68 2.65 -0.35
N SER A 184 12.15 3.89 -0.44
CA SER A 184 11.51 4.99 -1.20
C SER A 184 12.23 5.36 -2.51
N ASN A 185 13.29 4.63 -2.87
CA ASN A 185 14.02 4.80 -4.11
C ASN A 185 13.23 4.27 -5.31
N GLY A 186 13.61 4.71 -6.52
CA GLY A 186 13.08 4.16 -7.75
C GLY A 186 13.41 2.68 -7.85
N MET A 187 12.42 1.87 -8.21
CA MET A 187 12.62 0.44 -8.35
C MET A 187 11.77 -0.19 -9.45
N ASP A 188 12.31 -1.22 -10.08
CA ASP A 188 11.54 -2.15 -10.89
C ASP A 188 11.32 -3.44 -10.08
N VAL A 189 10.05 -3.83 -9.95
CA VAL A 189 9.68 -5.13 -9.40
C VAL A 189 9.22 -6.01 -10.55
N ILE A 190 10.05 -6.99 -10.87
CA ILE A 190 9.85 -7.90 -11.98
C ILE A 190 9.15 -9.15 -11.44
N TYR A 191 7.90 -9.34 -11.84
CA TYR A 191 7.10 -10.52 -11.53
C TYR A 191 7.19 -11.55 -12.66
N ARG A 192 7.46 -12.80 -12.27
CA ARG A 192 7.29 -14.02 -13.06
C ARG A 192 6.45 -15.00 -12.22
N PRO A 193 5.71 -15.94 -12.85
CA PRO A 193 4.96 -16.95 -12.09
C PRO A 193 5.79 -17.78 -11.10
N SER A 194 7.11 -17.87 -11.30
CA SER A 194 8.05 -18.61 -10.45
C SER A 194 8.96 -17.75 -9.58
N GLN A 195 8.97 -16.43 -9.73
CA GLN A 195 9.87 -15.54 -8.96
C GLN A 195 9.42 -14.07 -8.97
N ILE A 196 9.82 -13.33 -7.94
CA ILE A 196 9.79 -11.87 -7.91
C ILE A 196 11.23 -11.38 -7.77
N THR A 197 11.62 -10.41 -8.59
CA THR A 197 12.94 -9.78 -8.54
C THR A 197 12.80 -8.28 -8.31
N TYR A 198 13.50 -7.76 -7.32
CA TYR A 198 13.63 -6.33 -7.08
C TYR A 198 14.91 -5.83 -7.75
N LYS A 199 14.83 -4.71 -8.47
CA LYS A 199 15.96 -3.92 -8.97
C LYS A 199 15.75 -2.49 -8.49
N ILE A 200 16.60 -1.98 -7.60
CA ILE A 200 16.39 -0.71 -6.87
C ILE A 200 17.60 0.20 -7.08
N ASP A 201 17.37 1.49 -7.32
CA ASP A 201 18.42 2.47 -7.66
C ASP A 201 19.17 3.08 -6.45
N GLY A 202 18.86 2.66 -5.21
CA GLY A 202 19.51 3.18 -4.02
C GLY A 202 18.92 2.69 -2.69
N GLY A 203 19.31 3.38 -1.61
CA GLY A 203 18.83 3.07 -0.25
C GLY A 203 19.39 1.76 0.31
N ILE A 204 18.56 1.01 1.01
CA ILE A 204 18.89 -0.27 1.66
C ILE A 204 17.81 -1.34 1.37
N LEU A 205 18.07 -2.59 1.76
CA LEU A 205 17.02 -3.63 1.75
C LEU A 205 16.46 -3.78 3.17
N ASP A 206 15.28 -3.21 3.44
CA ASP A 206 14.58 -3.31 4.73
C ASP A 206 13.24 -4.02 4.55
N PHE A 207 13.26 -5.36 4.59
CA PHE A 207 12.08 -6.19 4.39
C PHE A 207 11.32 -6.44 5.68
N TYR A 208 9.99 -6.41 5.59
CA TYR A 208 9.06 -6.86 6.63
C TYR A 208 8.20 -7.99 6.09
N PHE A 209 8.07 -9.03 6.88
CA PHE A 209 7.30 -10.23 6.58
C PHE A 209 6.17 -10.35 7.59
N PHE A 210 4.95 -10.43 7.11
CA PHE A 210 3.73 -10.50 7.91
C PHE A 210 3.10 -11.89 7.75
N ALA A 211 3.13 -12.70 8.80
CA ALA A 211 2.48 -14.01 8.81
C ALA A 211 1.03 -13.87 9.29
N GLY A 212 0.08 -13.89 8.36
CA GLY A 212 -1.35 -14.00 8.67
C GLY A 212 -1.85 -15.41 8.42
N ASP A 213 -2.88 -15.85 9.14
CA ASP A 213 -3.64 -17.03 8.71
C ASP A 213 -4.69 -16.67 7.65
N THR A 214 -5.05 -15.39 7.53
CA THR A 214 -6.01 -14.86 6.56
C THR A 214 -5.48 -13.57 5.89
N PRO A 215 -5.97 -13.21 4.69
CA PRO A 215 -5.67 -11.92 4.05
C PRO A 215 -5.92 -10.71 4.96
N ALA A 216 -7.02 -10.72 5.71
CA ALA A 216 -7.37 -9.64 6.63
C ALA A 216 -6.33 -9.49 7.76
N ALA A 217 -5.83 -10.61 8.30
CA ALA A 217 -4.78 -10.58 9.33
C ALA A 217 -3.46 -10.00 8.79
N VAL A 218 -3.13 -10.24 7.52
CA VAL A 218 -1.94 -9.64 6.88
C VAL A 218 -2.11 -8.12 6.78
N VAL A 219 -3.26 -7.62 6.29
CA VAL A 219 -3.54 -6.18 6.20
C VAL A 219 -3.54 -5.53 7.58
N GLN A 220 -4.08 -6.21 8.58
CA GLN A 220 -4.06 -5.73 9.97
C GLN A 220 -2.61 -5.54 10.46
N GLN A 221 -1.72 -6.50 10.25
CA GLN A 221 -0.32 -6.40 10.68
C GLN A 221 0.48 -5.36 9.88
N TYR A 222 0.18 -5.22 8.59
CA TYR A 222 0.78 -4.21 7.73
C TYR A 222 0.42 -2.81 8.20
N THR A 223 -0.87 -2.53 8.43
CA THR A 223 -1.34 -1.23 8.95
C THR A 223 -0.96 -0.97 10.40
N GLU A 224 -0.64 -1.99 11.20
CA GLU A 224 0.02 -1.80 12.50
C GLU A 224 1.43 -1.24 12.38
N LEU A 225 2.12 -1.53 11.27
CA LEU A 225 3.47 -1.03 11.03
C LEU A 225 3.45 0.36 10.39
N ILE A 226 2.71 0.53 9.29
CA ILE A 226 2.77 1.76 8.48
C ILE A 226 1.82 2.87 8.95
N GLY A 227 0.94 2.58 9.91
CA GLY A 227 -0.10 3.48 10.39
C GLY A 227 -1.50 2.96 10.08
N ARG A 228 -2.40 3.11 11.06
CA ARG A 228 -3.80 2.74 10.87
C ARG A 228 -4.48 3.76 9.94
N PRO A 229 -5.39 3.31 9.05
CA PRO A 229 -6.19 4.23 8.26
C PRO A 229 -6.89 5.26 9.16
N ALA A 230 -6.82 6.53 8.78
CA ALA A 230 -7.51 7.58 9.51
C ALA A 230 -9.03 7.36 9.45
N PRO A 231 -9.77 7.59 10.55
CA PRO A 231 -11.22 7.57 10.51
C PRO A 231 -11.72 8.70 9.61
N MET A 232 -12.70 8.38 8.76
CA MET A 232 -13.31 9.38 7.87
C MET A 232 -14.56 9.96 8.52
N PRO A 233 -14.82 11.28 8.40
CA PRO A 233 -16.05 11.87 8.92
C PRO A 233 -17.25 11.33 8.14
N TYR A 234 -18.39 11.15 8.83
CA TYR A 234 -19.54 10.44 8.24
C TYR A 234 -20.00 11.00 6.88
N TRP A 235 -19.96 12.33 6.70
CA TRP A 235 -20.36 13.00 5.46
C TRP A 235 -19.49 12.60 4.25
N SER A 236 -18.27 12.11 4.43
CA SER A 236 -17.44 11.67 3.30
C SER A 236 -17.92 10.37 2.64
N PHE A 237 -18.84 9.64 3.29
CA PHE A 237 -19.49 8.47 2.71
C PHE A 237 -20.78 8.82 1.96
N GLY A 238 -21.22 10.09 2.05
CA GLY A 238 -22.52 10.60 1.62
C GLY A 238 -23.72 10.06 2.40
N THR A 239 -24.79 10.83 2.44
CA THR A 239 -26.00 10.45 3.16
C THR A 239 -26.88 9.51 2.34
N ASP A 240 -27.21 8.37 2.95
CA ASP A 240 -28.53 7.76 2.76
C ASP A 240 -29.15 7.53 4.15
N LEU A 241 -29.98 8.47 4.58
CA LEU A 241 -30.73 8.41 5.84
C LEU A 241 -31.73 7.23 5.88
N THR A 242 -32.00 6.57 4.76
CA THR A 242 -32.80 5.33 4.77
C THR A 242 -31.98 4.10 5.19
N SER A 243 -30.65 4.15 5.08
CA SER A 243 -29.77 3.04 5.47
C SER A 243 -29.59 2.93 6.99
N LEU A 244 -29.80 4.02 7.75
CA LEU A 244 -29.69 3.99 9.22
C LEU A 244 -30.81 3.18 9.90
N LEU A 245 -32.01 3.13 9.30
CA LEU A 245 -33.08 2.26 9.79
C LEU A 245 -32.80 0.78 9.46
N LEU A 246 -32.23 0.51 8.29
CA LEU A 246 -31.87 -0.85 7.85
C LEU A 246 -30.66 -1.40 8.61
N PHE A 247 -29.68 -0.57 8.98
CA PHE A 247 -28.51 -0.99 9.75
C PHE A 247 -28.88 -1.43 11.18
N PHE A 248 -29.90 -0.83 11.78
CA PHE A 248 -30.43 -1.26 13.08
C PHE A 248 -31.42 -2.45 12.99
N LEU A 249 -32.14 -2.61 11.87
CA LEU A 249 -33.11 -3.70 11.70
C LEU A 249 -32.51 -5.02 11.15
N THR A 250 -31.38 -4.97 10.44
CA THR A 250 -30.75 -6.18 9.84
C THR A 250 -29.84 -6.95 10.79
N PHE A 251 -29.56 -6.43 11.99
CA PHE A 251 -28.78 -7.14 13.00
C PHE A 251 -29.55 -8.20 13.79
N TRP A 252 -30.83 -8.47 13.48
CA TRP A 252 -31.58 -9.54 14.14
C TRP A 252 -32.00 -10.71 13.25
N ASN A 253 -32.24 -10.60 11.95
CA ASN A 253 -32.68 -11.79 11.20
C ASN A 253 -32.40 -11.75 9.69
N LEU A 254 -31.86 -12.88 9.25
CA LEU A 254 -31.91 -13.49 7.92
C LEU A 254 -31.21 -12.78 6.74
N PHE A 255 -30.16 -13.48 6.28
CA PHE A 255 -29.75 -13.64 4.88
C PHE A 255 -30.94 -13.58 3.91
N PHE A 256 -30.95 -12.58 3.02
CA PHE A 256 -31.51 -12.74 1.67
C PHE A 256 -30.78 -11.82 0.68
N LEU A 257 -30.44 -12.39 -0.47
CA LEU A 257 -29.89 -11.72 -1.65
C LEU A 257 -30.83 -10.62 -2.14
N THR A 258 -30.31 -9.39 -2.25
CA THR A 258 -30.68 -8.45 -3.31
C THR A 258 -29.42 -7.75 -3.79
N GLU A 259 -29.23 -7.72 -5.11
CA GLU A 259 -28.18 -6.96 -5.78
C GLU A 259 -28.27 -5.49 -5.39
N HIS A 260 -27.42 -5.06 -4.46
CA HIS A 260 -27.25 -3.67 -4.12
C HIS A 260 -25.99 -3.14 -4.79
N VAL A 261 -26.20 -2.35 -5.84
CA VAL A 261 -25.25 -1.35 -6.30
C VAL A 261 -24.81 -0.57 -5.05
N CYS A 262 -23.51 -0.63 -4.76
CA CYS A 262 -22.90 0.17 -3.70
C CYS A 262 -22.99 1.65 -4.12
N LYS A 263 -24.05 2.35 -3.72
CA LYS A 263 -24.18 3.80 -3.90
C LYS A 263 -23.35 4.48 -2.81
N SER A 264 -22.08 4.70 -3.11
CA SER A 264 -21.17 5.53 -2.31
C SER A 264 -21.45 7.01 -2.57
N GLY A 265 -21.39 7.83 -1.52
CA GLY A 265 -21.86 9.22 -1.42
C GLY A 265 -21.61 10.17 -2.58
N PHE A 266 -22.62 10.99 -2.90
CA PHE A 266 -22.59 11.90 -4.03
C PHE A 266 -21.77 13.16 -3.70
N HIS A 267 -20.48 13.07 -3.99
CA HIS A 267 -19.58 14.20 -4.18
C HIS A 267 -19.66 14.63 -5.64
N GLN A 268 -19.82 15.93 -5.91
CA GLN A 268 -19.81 16.47 -7.27
C GLN A 268 -18.59 17.37 -7.45
N CYS A 269 -17.75 17.05 -8.43
CA CYS A 269 -16.58 17.82 -8.82
C CYS A 269 -16.50 17.92 -10.33
N ARG A 270 -15.87 18.99 -10.83
CA ARG A 270 -15.51 19.15 -12.23
C ARG A 270 -14.44 20.24 -12.34
N TYR A 271 -13.43 19.98 -13.16
CA TYR A 271 -12.57 21.02 -13.69
C TYR A 271 -13.31 21.82 -14.78
N GLY A 272 -13.36 23.14 -14.62
CA GLY A 272 -13.95 24.08 -15.56
C GLY A 272 -15.32 24.62 -15.14
N TYR A 273 -15.64 24.65 -13.84
CA TYR A 273 -16.79 25.44 -13.38
C TYR A 273 -16.51 26.93 -13.59
N LYS A 274 -17.48 27.67 -14.12
CA LYS A 274 -17.19 29.02 -14.64
C LYS A 274 -17.22 30.13 -13.61
N ASN A 275 -18.11 30.03 -12.63
CA ASN A 275 -18.37 31.03 -11.59
C ASN A 275 -19.28 30.45 -10.50
N VAL A 276 -19.59 31.26 -9.47
CA VAL A 276 -20.48 30.85 -8.38
C VAL A 276 -21.88 30.47 -8.86
N GLU A 277 -22.42 31.17 -9.85
CA GLU A 277 -23.76 30.86 -10.40
C GLU A 277 -23.82 29.48 -11.06
N ASP A 278 -22.74 29.03 -11.70
CA ASP A 278 -22.61 27.69 -12.27
C ASP A 278 -22.64 26.62 -11.16
N LEU A 279 -21.92 26.86 -10.05
CA LEU A 279 -21.96 25.98 -8.87
C LEU A 279 -23.38 25.91 -8.27
N GLU A 280 -24.03 27.05 -8.11
CA GLU A 280 -25.40 27.13 -7.61
C GLU A 280 -26.38 26.37 -8.50
N GLY A 281 -26.27 26.54 -9.82
CA GLY A 281 -27.09 25.84 -10.80
C GLY A 281 -26.93 24.32 -10.75
N VAL A 282 -25.71 23.82 -10.50
CA VAL A 282 -25.45 22.38 -10.31
C VAL A 282 -26.15 21.87 -9.06
N VAL A 283 -25.96 22.54 -7.92
CA VAL A 283 -26.57 22.15 -6.64
C VAL A 283 -28.09 22.13 -6.75
N ASP A 284 -28.67 23.18 -7.33
CA ASP A 284 -30.12 23.30 -7.52
C ASP A 284 -30.64 22.25 -8.52
N GLY A 285 -29.84 21.90 -9.53
CA GLY A 285 -30.12 20.83 -10.48
C GLY A 285 -30.24 19.45 -9.80
N TYR A 286 -29.31 19.10 -8.92
CA TYR A 286 -29.38 17.88 -8.10
C TYR A 286 -30.64 17.86 -7.23
N ALA A 287 -30.90 18.96 -6.51
CA ALA A 287 -32.09 19.09 -5.66
C ALA A 287 -33.40 18.95 -6.44
N LYS A 288 -33.49 19.61 -7.60
CA LYS A 288 -34.65 19.53 -8.51
C LYS A 288 -34.86 18.12 -9.06
N ALA A 289 -33.79 17.39 -9.34
CA ALA A 289 -33.85 16.02 -9.83
C ALA A 289 -34.11 14.99 -8.71
N GLY A 290 -34.14 15.40 -7.43
CA GLY A 290 -34.26 14.50 -6.29
C GLY A 290 -33.05 13.57 -6.12
N ILE A 291 -31.89 13.97 -6.62
CA ILE A 291 -30.64 13.21 -6.50
C ILE A 291 -29.90 13.74 -5.27
N PRO A 292 -29.53 12.89 -4.29
CA PRO A 292 -28.78 13.35 -3.13
C PRO A 292 -27.43 13.94 -3.55
N LEU A 293 -27.04 15.06 -2.93
CA LEU A 293 -25.74 15.70 -3.11
C LEU A 293 -25.24 16.12 -1.73
N GLU A 294 -24.19 15.47 -1.23
CA GLU A 294 -23.65 15.74 0.11
C GLU A 294 -22.54 16.81 0.04
N VAL A 295 -21.67 16.72 -0.97
CA VAL A 295 -20.45 17.53 -1.04
C VAL A 295 -20.30 18.15 -2.42
N MET A 296 -20.22 19.47 -2.48
CA MET A 296 -19.81 20.18 -3.68
C MET A 296 -18.31 20.45 -3.63
N TRP A 297 -17.62 20.19 -4.73
CA TRP A 297 -16.20 20.45 -4.89
C TRP A 297 -15.98 21.55 -5.92
N THR A 298 -14.87 22.28 -5.77
CA THR A 298 -14.41 23.19 -6.82
C THR A 298 -12.92 22.98 -7.04
N ASP A 299 -12.59 22.74 -8.31
CA ASP A 299 -11.23 22.59 -8.81
C ASP A 299 -10.52 23.96 -8.85
N ILE A 300 -9.33 24.04 -9.44
CA ILE A 300 -8.46 25.22 -9.46
C ILE A 300 -9.11 26.50 -10.03
N ASP A 301 -10.27 26.37 -10.69
CA ASP A 301 -11.07 27.45 -11.25
C ASP A 301 -11.43 28.54 -10.22
N TYR A 302 -11.56 28.17 -8.94
CA TYR A 302 -11.92 29.15 -7.90
C TYR A 302 -10.81 30.17 -7.61
N MET A 303 -9.56 29.83 -7.93
CA MET A 303 -8.37 30.58 -7.53
C MET A 303 -8.13 31.79 -8.44
N ASP A 304 -7.54 32.85 -7.90
CA ASP A 304 -7.06 33.98 -8.71
C ASP A 304 -5.77 33.57 -9.44
N GLN A 305 -5.90 33.29 -10.74
CA GLN A 305 -4.81 32.83 -11.60
C GLN A 305 -4.08 31.59 -11.04
N PHE A 306 -4.86 30.61 -10.56
CA PHE A 306 -4.35 29.32 -10.06
C PHE A 306 -3.39 29.43 -8.86
N ARG A 307 -3.53 30.49 -8.04
CA ARG A 307 -2.76 30.65 -6.80
C ARG A 307 -3.53 30.11 -5.61
N ASP A 308 -2.91 29.22 -4.84
CA ASP A 308 -3.51 28.74 -3.59
C ASP A 308 -3.85 29.87 -2.62
N PHE A 309 -4.87 29.64 -1.81
CA PHE A 309 -5.37 30.58 -0.80
C PHE A 309 -5.86 31.92 -1.35
N THR A 310 -6.23 31.97 -2.63
CA THR A 310 -6.86 33.11 -3.29
C THR A 310 -8.24 32.75 -3.84
N LEU A 311 -9.03 33.77 -4.20
CA LEU A 311 -10.30 33.60 -4.90
C LEU A 311 -10.30 34.52 -6.12
N ASP A 312 -10.73 34.03 -7.29
CA ASP A 312 -10.93 34.85 -8.49
C ASP A 312 -11.90 35.99 -8.15
N PRO A 313 -11.46 37.27 -8.21
CA PRO A 313 -12.26 38.40 -7.76
C PRO A 313 -13.46 38.71 -8.68
N VAL A 314 -13.54 38.10 -9.86
CA VAL A 314 -14.60 38.29 -10.85
C VAL A 314 -15.57 37.10 -10.82
N ASN A 315 -15.05 35.89 -10.98
CA ASN A 315 -15.86 34.67 -11.15
C ASN A 315 -16.25 34.02 -9.82
N PHE A 316 -15.37 34.08 -8.82
CA PHE A 316 -15.54 33.46 -7.51
C PHE A 316 -15.35 34.46 -6.35
N PRO A 317 -15.97 35.66 -6.39
CA PRO A 317 -15.70 36.69 -5.39
C PRO A 317 -16.12 36.24 -3.99
N LEU A 318 -15.33 36.63 -2.99
CA LEU A 318 -15.45 36.17 -1.60
C LEU A 318 -16.87 36.29 -1.03
N ASN A 319 -17.57 37.39 -1.30
CA ASN A 319 -18.93 37.61 -0.80
C ASN A 319 -19.95 36.61 -1.37
N LYS A 320 -19.81 36.22 -2.64
CA LYS A 320 -20.67 35.21 -3.26
C LYS A 320 -20.30 33.80 -2.80
N MET A 321 -19.00 33.49 -2.75
CA MET A 321 -18.52 32.20 -2.23
C MET A 321 -18.96 31.96 -0.78
N LYS A 322 -18.92 33.00 0.06
CA LYS A 322 -19.42 32.92 1.42
C LYS A 322 -20.93 32.63 1.46
N SER A 323 -21.73 33.37 0.69
CA SER A 323 -23.18 33.13 0.61
C SER A 323 -23.51 31.73 0.12
N PHE A 324 -22.77 31.23 -0.88
CA PHE A 324 -22.92 29.89 -1.44
C PHE A 324 -22.61 28.80 -0.41
N THR A 325 -21.47 28.90 0.28
CA THR A 325 -21.07 27.94 1.31
C THR A 325 -21.99 27.98 2.54
N ASP A 326 -22.44 29.16 2.95
CA ASP A 326 -23.44 29.31 4.02
C ASP A 326 -24.76 28.60 3.65
N ARG A 327 -25.21 28.70 2.39
CA ARG A 327 -26.39 27.99 1.88
C ARG A 327 -26.21 26.48 1.90
N LEU A 328 -25.06 25.96 1.46
CA LEU A 328 -24.74 24.53 1.54
C LEU A 328 -24.83 24.03 2.98
N HIS A 329 -24.19 24.75 3.92
CA HIS A 329 -24.20 24.37 5.33
C HIS A 329 -25.60 24.40 5.97
N GLN A 330 -26.43 25.39 5.61
CA GLN A 330 -27.83 25.45 6.05
C GLN A 330 -28.66 24.24 5.56
N ASN A 331 -28.29 23.67 4.42
CA ASN A 331 -28.90 22.47 3.85
C ASN A 331 -28.23 21.16 4.31
N GLY A 332 -27.30 21.22 5.27
CA GLY A 332 -26.58 20.05 5.78
C GLY A 332 -25.43 19.56 4.90
N GLN A 333 -25.19 20.20 3.75
CA GLN A 333 -24.15 19.82 2.78
C GLN A 333 -22.76 20.33 3.20
N LYS A 334 -21.72 19.90 2.47
CA LYS A 334 -20.31 20.29 2.66
C LYS A 334 -19.70 20.88 1.40
N TYR A 335 -18.59 21.58 1.58
CA TYR A 335 -17.80 22.16 0.51
C TYR A 335 -16.33 21.79 0.65
N VAL A 336 -15.70 21.37 -0.46
CA VAL A 336 -14.28 20.98 -0.50
C VAL A 336 -13.58 21.68 -1.65
N LEU A 337 -12.36 22.14 -1.40
CA LEU A 337 -11.51 22.84 -2.36
C LEU A 337 -10.25 22.02 -2.64
N ILE A 338 -9.77 22.08 -3.88
CA ILE A 338 -8.41 21.64 -4.21
C ILE A 338 -7.37 22.62 -3.66
N VAL A 339 -6.17 22.12 -3.36
CA VAL A 339 -4.97 22.91 -3.03
C VAL A 339 -3.79 22.19 -3.66
N ASP A 340 -2.90 22.92 -4.31
CA ASP A 340 -1.68 22.39 -4.92
C ASP A 340 -0.45 22.63 -4.02
N PRO A 341 0.62 21.82 -4.12
CA PRO A 341 1.80 21.90 -3.23
C PRO A 341 2.88 22.92 -3.63
#